data_AF-A0A2S2CNI1-F1
#
_entry.id   AF-A0A2S2CNI1-F1
#
_cell.length_a   1.000
_cell.length_b   1.000
_cell.length_c   1.000
_cell.angle_alpha   90.00
_cell.angle_beta   90.00
_cell.angle_gamma   90.00
#
_symmetry.space_group_name_H-M   'P 1'
#
loop_
_entity.id
_entity.type
_entity.pdbx_description
1 polymer ?
#
loop_
_entity_poly.entity_id
_entity_poly.type
_entity_poly.pdbx_seq_one_letter_code
_entity_poly.pdbx_strand_id
1 'polypeptide(L)'
;MRSLRDARRRLALALVLAWAARPAHAQVIANLGAELLSWQAVFDANFMPIAVTAGLLLALVAAMFSRIAGVVVFVFTVAGAAAYGARDAIIALAGG
;
A
#
# COMPACT_ATOMS: atom_id res chain seq x y z
N MET A 1 -7.73 44.15 -28.97
CA MET A 1 -7.75 42.89 -29.74
C MET A 1 -6.45 42.06 -29.70
N ARG A 2 -5.24 42.63 -29.45
CA ARG A 2 -3.97 41.86 -29.38
C ARG A 2 -3.86 40.97 -28.11
N SER A 3 -4.26 41.47 -26.95
CA SER A 3 -4.22 40.75 -25.66
C SER A 3 -4.97 39.39 -25.65
N LEU A 4 -6.15 39.31 -26.27
CA LEU A 4 -6.93 38.06 -26.33
C LEU A 4 -6.25 36.98 -27.21
N ARG A 5 -5.51 37.42 -28.24
CA ARG A 5 -4.80 36.56 -29.19
C ARG A 5 -3.54 35.98 -28.54
N ASP A 6 -2.85 36.76 -27.73
CA ASP A 6 -1.71 36.32 -26.92
C ASP A 6 -2.15 35.40 -25.77
N ALA A 7 -3.27 35.69 -25.10
CA ALA A 7 -3.86 34.81 -24.09
C ALA A 7 -4.22 33.44 -24.68
N ARG A 8 -4.87 33.40 -25.86
CA ARG A 8 -5.16 32.14 -26.56
C ARG A 8 -3.89 31.37 -26.96
N ARG A 9 -2.85 32.06 -27.42
CA ARG A 9 -1.56 31.42 -27.76
C ARG A 9 -0.89 30.80 -26.53
N ARG A 10 -0.86 31.50 -25.41
CA ARG A 10 -0.31 30.99 -24.15
C ARG A 10 -1.11 29.80 -23.64
N LEU A 11 -2.44 29.85 -23.72
CA LEU A 11 -3.30 28.74 -23.31
C LEU A 11 -3.13 27.51 -24.21
N ALA A 12 -3.02 27.70 -25.52
CA ALA A 12 -2.74 26.62 -26.46
C ALA A 12 -1.36 25.98 -26.20
N LEU A 13 -0.34 26.79 -25.94
CA LEU A 13 0.98 26.30 -25.53
C LEU A 13 0.93 25.51 -24.22
N ALA A 14 0.21 26.01 -23.21
CA ALA A 14 0.04 25.30 -21.95
C ALA A 14 -0.67 23.95 -22.12
N LEU A 15 -1.70 23.89 -22.97
CA LEU A 15 -2.41 22.64 -23.27
C LEU A 15 -1.54 21.65 -24.04
N VAL A 16 -0.74 22.12 -25.02
CA VAL A 16 0.19 21.26 -25.77
C VAL A 16 1.29 20.72 -24.85
N LEU A 17 1.85 21.56 -23.97
CA LEU A 17 2.84 21.15 -22.98
C LEU A 17 2.25 20.16 -21.96
N ALA A 18 1.03 20.42 -21.48
CA ALA A 18 0.33 19.51 -20.57
C ALA A 18 0.05 18.16 -21.25
N TRP A 19 -0.32 18.15 -22.53
CA TRP A 19 -0.55 16.93 -23.29
C TRP A 19 0.75 16.17 -23.55
N ALA A 20 1.83 16.87 -23.92
CA ALA A 20 3.17 16.28 -24.08
C ALA A 20 3.75 15.74 -22.76
N ALA A 21 3.37 16.33 -21.61
CA ALA A 21 3.79 15.89 -20.29
C ALA A 21 2.99 14.68 -19.76
N ARG A 22 1.79 14.38 -20.30
CA ARG A 22 0.99 13.21 -19.90
C ARG A 22 1.74 11.88 -19.90
N PRO A 23 2.52 11.51 -20.94
CA PRO A 23 3.30 10.26 -20.91
C PRO A 23 4.34 10.24 -19.78
N ALA A 24 4.99 11.36 -19.49
CA ALA A 24 5.92 11.46 -18.35
C ALA A 24 5.19 11.29 -17.02
N HIS A 25 4.02 11.91 -16.85
CA HIS A 25 3.15 11.70 -15.69
C HIS A 25 2.70 10.24 -15.56
N ALA A 26 2.30 9.60 -16.66
CA ALA A 26 1.90 8.19 -16.67
C ALA A 26 3.07 7.27 -16.28
N GLN A 27 4.29 7.58 -16.75
CA GLN A 27 5.49 6.83 -16.38
C GLN A 27 5.81 6.97 -14.88
N VAL A 28 5.71 8.18 -14.31
CA VAL A 28 5.92 8.40 -12.88
C VAL A 28 4.88 7.62 -12.05
N ILE A 29 3.61 7.65 -12.45
CA ILE A 29 2.55 6.88 -11.79
C ILE A 29 2.81 5.38 -11.90
N ALA A 30 3.22 4.89 -13.07
CA ALA A 30 3.55 3.49 -13.28
C ALA A 30 4.75 3.04 -12.42
N ASN A 31 5.81 3.85 -12.36
CA ASN A 31 6.98 3.55 -11.54
C ASN A 31 6.65 3.56 -10.04
N LEU A 32 5.88 4.53 -9.57
CA LEU A 32 5.41 4.59 -8.19
C LEU A 32 4.51 3.39 -7.85
N GLY A 33 3.62 3.01 -8.77
CA GLY A 33 2.78 1.83 -8.62
C GLY A 33 3.59 0.53 -8.56
N ALA A 34 4.60 0.38 -9.43
CA ALA A 34 5.50 -0.76 -9.42
C ALA A 34 6.34 -0.84 -8.14
N GLU A 35 6.84 0.30 -7.66
CA GLU A 35 7.55 0.37 -6.38
C GLU A 35 6.63 -0.06 -5.23
N LEU A 36 5.42 0.49 -5.14
CA LEU A 36 4.45 0.14 -4.10
C LEU A 36 4.09 -1.36 -4.11
N LEU A 37 3.88 -1.93 -5.30
CA LEU A 37 3.60 -3.36 -5.47
C LEU A 37 4.78 -4.23 -5.06
N SER A 38 6.02 -3.79 -5.30
CA SER A 38 7.21 -4.52 -4.87
C SER A 38 7.38 -4.52 -3.35
N TRP A 39 7.09 -3.39 -2.68
CA TRP A 39 7.04 -3.31 -1.23
C TRP A 39 5.97 -4.23 -0.65
N GLN A 40 4.79 -4.25 -1.27
CA GLN A 40 3.71 -5.13 -0.84
C GLN A 40 4.09 -6.60 -1.00
N ALA A 41 4.68 -6.98 -2.13
CA ALA A 41 5.16 -8.36 -2.34
C ALA A 41 6.21 -8.78 -1.30
N VAL A 42 7.15 -7.90 -0.95
CA VAL A 42 8.15 -8.17 0.09
C VAL A 42 7.51 -8.28 1.47
N PHE A 43 6.52 -7.42 1.76
CA PHE A 43 5.77 -7.44 3.01
C PHE A 43 5.00 -8.75 3.17
N ASP A 44 4.30 -9.19 2.13
CA ASP A 44 3.51 -10.42 2.10
C ASP A 44 4.40 -11.67 2.23
N ALA A 45 5.49 -11.72 1.47
CA ALA A 45 6.37 -12.89 1.43
C ALA A 45 7.25 -13.04 2.69
N ASN A 46 7.67 -11.93 3.30
CA ASN A 46 8.70 -11.96 4.34
C ASN A 46 8.20 -11.40 5.67
N PHE A 47 7.67 -10.17 5.67
CA PHE A 47 7.34 -9.49 6.93
C PHE A 47 6.18 -10.16 7.65
N MET A 48 5.10 -10.48 6.94
CA MET A 48 3.89 -11.00 7.58
C MET A 48 4.10 -12.38 8.24
N PRO A 49 4.73 -13.38 7.58
CA PRO A 49 5.07 -14.64 8.23
C PRO A 49 5.98 -14.47 9.46
N ILE A 50 6.97 -13.57 9.39
CA ILE A 50 7.87 -13.28 10.50
C ILE A 50 7.10 -12.65 11.67
N ALA A 51 6.25 -11.66 11.40
CA ALA A 51 5.46 -10.97 12.42
C ALA A 51 4.51 -11.94 13.15
N VAL A 52 3.82 -12.81 12.41
CA VAL A 52 2.94 -13.84 13.00
C VAL A 52 3.75 -14.82 13.84
N THR A 53 4.88 -15.31 13.33
CA THR A 53 5.75 -16.24 14.06
C THR A 53 6.28 -15.61 15.35
N ALA A 54 6.75 -14.37 15.29
CA ALA A 54 7.22 -13.62 16.44
C ALA A 54 6.11 -13.39 17.48
N GLY A 55 4.89 -13.06 17.04
CA GLY A 55 3.73 -12.90 17.93
C GLY A 55 3.34 -14.19 18.64
N LEU A 56 3.38 -15.33 17.93
CA LEU A 56 3.12 -16.65 18.53
C LEU A 56 4.19 -17.04 19.56
N LEU A 57 5.48 -16.79 19.26
CA LEU A 57 6.56 -17.00 20.21
C LEU A 57 6.43 -16.08 21.44
N LEU A 58 6.06 -14.81 21.22
CA LEU A 58 5.81 -13.89 22.31
C LEU A 58 4.63 -14.34 23.18
N ALA A 59 3.58 -14.90 22.58
CA ALA A 59 2.45 -15.46 23.33
C ALA A 59 2.87 -16.64 24.21
N LEU A 60 3.74 -17.52 23.71
CA LEU A 60 4.33 -18.61 24.48
C LEU A 60 5.14 -18.09 25.67
N VAL A 61 6.03 -17.11 25.43
CA VAL A 61 6.82 -16.49 26.49
C VAL A 61 5.91 -15.82 27.52
N ALA A 62 4.92 -15.05 27.08
CA ALA A 62 3.96 -14.39 27.98
C ALA A 62 3.15 -15.41 28.80
N ALA A 63 2.79 -16.55 28.22
CA ALA A 63 2.07 -17.63 28.91
C ALA A 63 2.89 -18.26 30.05
N MET A 64 4.22 -18.23 29.98
CA MET A 64 5.10 -18.71 31.07
C MET A 64 4.97 -17.86 32.35
N PHE A 65 4.68 -16.56 32.20
CA PHE A 65 4.52 -15.64 33.33
C PHE A 65 3.06 -15.47 33.76
N SER A 66 2.14 -15.47 32.79
CA SER A 66 0.69 -15.37 33.05
C SER A 66 -0.08 -15.98 31.89
N ARG A 67 -0.92 -16.97 32.21
CA ARG A 67 -1.83 -17.59 31.21
C ARG A 67 -2.71 -16.54 30.53
N ILE A 68 -3.20 -15.55 31.28
CA ILE A 68 -4.05 -14.49 30.73
C ILE A 68 -3.25 -13.63 29.74
N ALA A 69 -2.02 -13.23 30.10
CA ALA A 69 -1.17 -12.45 29.20
C ALA A 69 -0.86 -13.22 27.91
N GLY A 70 -0.53 -14.52 28.03
CA GLY A 70 -0.30 -15.39 26.87
C GLY A 70 -1.51 -15.50 25.94
N VAL A 71 -2.71 -15.72 26.50
CA VAL A 71 -3.96 -15.77 25.72
C VAL A 71 -4.24 -14.44 25.02
N VAL A 72 -4.04 -13.31 25.70
CA VAL A 72 -4.24 -11.98 25.12
C VAL A 72 -3.31 -11.77 23.92
N VAL A 73 -2.00 -12.00 24.08
CA VAL A 73 -1.02 -11.84 22.98
C VAL A 73 -1.32 -12.79 21.82
N PHE A 74 -1.71 -14.03 22.12
CA PHE A 74 -2.10 -15.01 21.11
C PHE A 74 -3.30 -14.53 20.29
N VAL A 75 -4.38 -14.12 20.96
CA VAL A 75 -5.61 -13.64 20.31
C VAL A 75 -5.32 -12.42 19.44
N PHE A 76 -4.53 -11.45 19.94
CA PHE A 76 -4.15 -10.28 19.13
C PHE A 76 -3.31 -10.64 17.92
N THR A 77 -2.38 -11.60 18.05
CA THR A 77 -1.56 -12.07 16.92
C THR A 77 -2.43 -12.72 15.84
N VAL A 78 -3.33 -13.63 16.24
CA VAL A 78 -4.24 -14.31 15.31
C VAL A 78 -5.24 -13.34 14.68
N ALA A 79 -5.80 -12.42 15.47
CA ALA A 79 -6.71 -11.40 14.97
C ALA A 79 -6.03 -10.46 13.96
N GLY A 80 -4.77 -10.07 14.23
CA GLY A 80 -3.98 -9.27 13.29
C GLY A 80 -3.72 -10.01 11.97
N ALA A 81 -3.37 -11.30 12.02
CA ALA A 81 -3.20 -12.13 10.84
C ALA A 81 -4.49 -12.27 10.03
N ALA A 82 -5.62 -12.52 10.70
CA ALA A 82 -6.93 -12.65 10.07
C ALA A 82 -7.40 -11.33 9.45
N ALA A 83 -7.19 -10.20 10.13
CA ALA A 83 -7.52 -8.88 9.59
C ALA A 83 -6.74 -8.56 8.32
N TYR A 84 -5.46 -8.97 8.26
CA TYR A 84 -4.64 -8.83 7.05
C TYR A 84 -5.15 -9.71 5.90
N GLY A 85 -5.46 -10.98 6.16
CA GLY A 85 -6.05 -11.86 5.14
C GLY A 85 -7.41 -11.35 4.63
N ALA A 86 -8.23 -10.77 5.50
CA ALA A 86 -9.49 -10.14 5.10
C ALA A 86 -9.28 -8.89 4.23
N ARG A 87 -8.27 -8.06 4.54
CA ARG A 87 -7.86 -6.94 3.68
C ARG A 87 -7.51 -7.43 2.28
N ASP A 88 -6.68 -8.47 2.17
CA ASP A 88 -6.26 -8.98 0.87
C ASP A 88 -7.42 -9.54 0.06
N ALA A 89 -8.38 -10.22 0.70
CA ALA A 89 -9.60 -10.68 0.05
C ALA A 89 -10.48 -9.53 -0.47
N ILE A 90 -10.60 -8.43 0.28
CA ILE A 90 -11.33 -7.22 -0.17
C ILE A 90 -10.62 -6.57 -1.37
N ILE A 91 -9.29 -6.45 -1.33
CA ILE A 91 -8.51 -5.89 -2.44
C ILE A 91 -8.66 -6.75 -3.70
N ALA A 92 -8.59 -8.08 -3.56
CA ALA A 92 -8.78 -9.01 -4.67
C ALA A 92 -10.19 -8.88 -5.28
N LEU A 93 -11.23 -8.71 -4.46
CA LEU A 93 -12.60 -8.50 -4.94
C LEU A 93 -12.78 -7.15 -5.64
N ALA A 94 -12.11 -6.09 -5.16
CA ALA A 94 -12.22 -4.74 -5.72
C ALA A 94 -11.42 -4.55 -7.02
N GLY A 95 -10.44 -5.41 -7.30
CA GLY A 95 -9.63 -5.38 -8.52
C GLY A 95 -10.15 -6.26 -9.66
N GLY A 96 -11.25 -6.99 -9.46
CA GLY A 96 -11.90 -7.87 -10.44
C GLY A 96 -12.94 -7.16 -11.31
#